data_AF-A0A4R6QS59-F1
#
_entry.id   AF-A0A4R6QS59-F1
#
_cell.length_a   1.000
_cell.length_b   1.000
_cell.length_c   1.000
_cell.angle_alpha   90.00
_cell.angle_beta   90.00
_cell.angle_gamma   90.00
#
_symmetry.space_group_name_H-M   'P 1'
#
loop_
_entity.id
_entity.type
_entity.pdbx_description
1 polymer ?
#
loop_
_entity_poly.entity_id
_entity_poly.type
_entity_poly.pdbx_seq_one_letter_code
_entity_poly.pdbx_strand_id
1 'polypeptide(L)'
;MTTRMTKAISAVTVLLSASAAQAGFVDFVIRGTPTITYPGAGQTNFLVPKSGDKAGLGSNDINGRTLGSLQSVAITRIDDRSLFTPGSGPNMGPYLNFWITDGAGNYAVVANEPTNPDMQGLYNNGWDLSAADLANTTAKIYENSDKTWLPAATRDTNGDLINDAWAFSDLFSYEIKPPSIAELLDPGWLGKGTGLPRELGTNIAYGVNWVFGDTQGNYVTGTGPGYRVQDAAVSAVPEPATLGLVGLALLGVCATRRRDRG
;
A
#
# COMPACT_ATOMS: atom_id res chain seq x y z
N MET A 1 -4.54 -49.67 -26.45
CA MET A 1 -4.33 -49.33 -25.03
C MET A 1 -3.58 -48.00 -24.99
N THR A 2 -4.22 -46.89 -25.39
CA THR A 2 -3.49 -45.64 -25.75
C THR A 2 -4.32 -44.35 -25.59
N THR A 3 -5.51 -44.41 -24.98
CA THR A 3 -6.49 -43.29 -24.99
C THR A 3 -6.73 -42.65 -23.62
N ARG A 4 -6.03 -43.08 -22.56
CA ARG A 4 -6.32 -42.64 -21.18
C ARG A 4 -5.35 -41.58 -20.62
N MET A 5 -4.24 -41.29 -21.28
CA MET A 5 -3.23 -40.34 -20.78
C MET A 5 -3.48 -38.88 -21.20
N THR A 6 -4.30 -38.64 -22.23
CA THR A 6 -4.49 -37.30 -22.80
C THR A 6 -5.43 -36.40 -22.00
N LYS A 7 -6.29 -36.95 -21.12
CA LYS A 7 -7.29 -36.14 -20.38
C LYS A 7 -6.78 -35.54 -19.06
N ALA A 8 -5.67 -36.02 -18.50
CA ALA A 8 -5.12 -35.50 -17.24
C ALA A 8 -4.24 -34.26 -17.43
N ILE A 9 -3.67 -34.06 -18.63
CA ILE A 9 -2.77 -32.93 -18.92
C ILE A 9 -3.56 -31.64 -19.16
N SER A 10 -4.78 -31.71 -19.70
CA SER A 10 -5.58 -30.51 -20.01
C SER A 10 -6.20 -29.80 -18.78
N ALA A 11 -6.34 -30.47 -17.63
CA ALA A 11 -6.92 -29.87 -16.43
C ALA A 11 -5.90 -29.02 -15.64
N VAL A 12 -4.59 -29.27 -15.80
CA VAL A 12 -3.53 -28.54 -15.11
C VAL A 12 -3.23 -27.18 -15.77
N THR A 13 -3.54 -27.02 -17.06
CA THR A 13 -3.26 -25.78 -17.80
C THR A 13 -4.30 -24.68 -17.58
N VAL A 14 -5.54 -25.03 -17.18
CA VAL A 14 -6.66 -24.05 -17.06
C VAL A 14 -6.70 -23.35 -15.69
N LEU A 15 -6.00 -23.87 -14.67
CA LEU A 15 -6.00 -23.32 -13.31
C LEU A 15 -4.91 -22.26 -13.04
N LEU A 16 -4.03 -21.97 -14.01
CA LEU A 16 -2.89 -21.07 -13.85
C LEU A 16 -3.15 -19.62 -14.31
N SER A 17 -4.39 -19.28 -14.69
CA SER A 17 -4.70 -17.99 -15.34
C SER A 17 -5.75 -17.15 -14.62
N ALA A 18 -6.08 -17.45 -13.37
CA ALA A 18 -6.87 -16.54 -12.56
C ALA A 18 -5.97 -15.38 -12.09
N SER A 19 -5.67 -14.45 -13.00
CA SER A 19 -5.17 -13.13 -12.61
C SER A 19 -6.21 -12.51 -11.69
N ALA A 20 -5.81 -12.11 -10.47
CA ALA A 20 -6.67 -11.31 -9.61
C ALA A 20 -7.15 -10.09 -10.42
N ALA A 21 -8.47 -9.85 -10.42
CA ALA A 21 -9.00 -8.64 -11.05
C ALA A 21 -8.41 -7.44 -10.30
N GLN A 22 -7.65 -6.61 -11.03
CA GLN A 22 -7.05 -5.40 -10.50
C GLN A 22 -8.16 -4.33 -10.44
N ALA A 23 -8.65 -4.05 -9.23
CA ALA A 23 -9.69 -3.06 -8.97
C ALA A 23 -9.19 -1.63 -9.23
N GLY A 24 -7.86 -1.43 -9.25
CA GLY A 24 -7.23 -0.14 -9.49
C GLY A 24 -7.27 0.75 -8.24
N PHE A 25 -6.92 2.02 -8.44
CA PHE A 25 -6.96 3.03 -7.39
C PHE A 25 -8.30 3.77 -7.37
N VAL A 26 -8.86 3.95 -6.17
CA VAL A 26 -10.09 4.69 -5.90
C VAL A 26 -9.73 5.97 -5.14
N ASP A 27 -10.25 7.12 -5.58
CA ASP A 27 -10.08 8.37 -4.84
C ASP A 27 -11.05 8.50 -3.67
N PHE A 28 -10.61 9.09 -2.57
CA PHE A 28 -11.44 9.27 -1.38
C PHE A 28 -10.98 10.45 -0.51
N VAL A 29 -11.89 10.99 0.29
CA VAL A 29 -11.57 11.99 1.32
C VAL A 29 -11.21 11.28 2.62
N ILE A 30 -10.07 11.64 3.22
CA ILE A 30 -9.62 11.11 4.52
C ILE A 30 -10.10 11.98 5.67
N ARG A 31 -9.91 13.29 5.53
CA ARG A 31 -10.24 14.26 6.58
C ARG A 31 -10.56 15.62 5.99
N GLY A 32 -11.47 16.33 6.64
CA GLY A 32 -11.75 17.73 6.35
C GLY A 32 -12.58 17.88 5.10
N THR A 33 -12.25 18.87 4.28
CA THR A 33 -13.01 19.22 3.07
C THR A 33 -12.10 19.47 1.85
N PRO A 34 -11.16 18.58 1.51
CA PRO A 34 -10.45 18.67 0.24
C PRO A 34 -11.44 18.49 -0.92
N THR A 35 -11.09 19.03 -2.08
CA THR A 35 -11.89 18.87 -3.30
C THR A 35 -11.18 17.93 -4.26
N ILE A 36 -11.88 16.90 -4.73
CA ILE A 36 -11.39 15.99 -5.76
C ILE A 36 -12.11 16.31 -7.07
N THR A 37 -11.36 16.55 -8.14
CA THR A 37 -11.91 16.85 -9.47
C THR A 37 -11.18 16.06 -10.56
N TYR A 38 -11.81 15.96 -11.74
CA TYR A 38 -11.30 15.15 -12.86
C TYR A 38 -11.12 16.05 -14.10
N PRO A 39 -9.98 16.77 -14.20
CA PRO A 39 -9.78 17.78 -15.25
C PRO A 39 -9.61 17.19 -16.67
N GLY A 40 -9.40 15.88 -16.77
CA GLY A 40 -9.22 15.15 -18.03
C GLY A 40 -9.40 13.65 -17.82
N ALA A 41 -9.44 12.89 -18.92
CA ALA A 41 -9.56 11.43 -18.86
C ALA A 41 -8.34 10.82 -18.13
N GLY A 42 -8.60 9.97 -17.13
CA GLY A 42 -7.57 9.34 -16.31
C GLY A 42 -6.85 10.27 -15.34
N GLN A 43 -7.24 11.55 -15.26
CA GLN A 43 -6.62 12.53 -14.39
C GLN A 43 -7.47 12.80 -13.15
N THR A 44 -6.81 12.86 -12.00
CA THR A 44 -7.42 13.26 -10.73
C THR A 44 -6.65 14.44 -10.15
N ASN A 45 -7.38 15.46 -9.69
CA ASN A 45 -6.83 16.62 -9.03
C ASN A 45 -7.29 16.67 -7.57
N PHE A 46 -6.34 16.63 -6.64
CA PHE A 46 -6.57 16.74 -5.21
C PHE A 46 -6.25 18.16 -4.74
N LEU A 47 -7.28 18.96 -4.50
CA LEU A 47 -7.14 20.29 -3.92
C LEU A 47 -7.23 20.20 -2.39
N VAL A 48 -6.17 20.63 -1.72
CA VAL A 48 -6.04 20.62 -0.25
C VAL A 48 -5.88 22.08 0.22
N PRO A 49 -6.99 22.83 0.39
CA PRO A 49 -6.92 24.28 0.55
C PRO A 49 -6.46 24.73 1.94
N LYS A 50 -6.58 23.89 2.98
CA LYS A 50 -6.27 24.24 4.37
C LYS A 50 -5.56 23.10 5.11
N SER A 51 -4.87 23.48 6.18
CA SER A 51 -4.20 22.55 7.09
C SER A 51 -5.20 21.54 7.65
N GLY A 52 -4.82 20.27 7.68
CA GLY A 52 -5.66 19.18 8.18
C GLY A 52 -6.64 18.60 7.16
N ASP A 53 -6.77 19.17 5.96
CA ASP A 53 -7.44 18.47 4.87
C ASP A 53 -6.54 17.34 4.36
N LYS A 54 -7.12 16.17 4.14
CA LYS A 54 -6.43 15.01 3.59
C LYS A 54 -7.34 14.25 2.64
N ALA A 55 -6.81 13.89 1.48
CA ALA A 55 -7.46 13.00 0.52
C ALA A 55 -6.48 11.89 0.12
N GLY A 56 -6.97 10.84 -0.52
CA GLY A 56 -6.14 9.75 -0.98
C GLY A 56 -6.59 9.12 -2.28
N LEU A 57 -5.68 8.38 -2.90
CA LEU A 57 -5.95 7.33 -3.87
C LEU A 57 -5.58 6.01 -3.21
N GLY A 58 -6.51 5.05 -3.15
CA GLY A 58 -6.32 3.78 -2.45
C GLY A 58 -6.55 2.57 -3.35
N SER A 59 -5.74 1.52 -3.19
CA SER A 59 -5.91 0.24 -3.87
C SER A 59 -5.82 -0.94 -2.90
N ASN A 60 -6.55 -2.00 -3.23
CA ASN A 60 -6.53 -3.29 -2.55
C ASN A 60 -5.90 -4.41 -3.41
N ASP A 61 -5.31 -4.05 -4.56
CA ASP A 61 -4.87 -5.01 -5.59
C ASP A 61 -3.77 -5.97 -5.12
N ILE A 62 -3.01 -5.57 -4.11
CA ILE A 62 -1.95 -6.37 -3.49
C ILE A 62 -2.23 -6.71 -2.03
N ASN A 63 -3.49 -6.61 -1.57
CA ASN A 63 -3.84 -7.07 -0.23
C ASN A 63 -3.55 -8.57 -0.07
N GLY A 64 -3.09 -8.97 1.11
CA GLY A 64 -2.66 -10.34 1.39
C GLY A 64 -1.25 -10.66 0.92
N ARG A 65 -0.58 -9.73 0.23
CA ARG A 65 0.84 -9.85 -0.14
C ARG A 65 1.72 -9.23 0.93
N THR A 66 2.98 -9.64 0.99
CA THR A 66 3.94 -9.00 1.90
C THR A 66 4.48 -7.70 1.32
N LEU A 67 4.85 -6.74 2.17
CA LEU A 67 5.42 -5.47 1.71
C LEU A 67 6.68 -5.66 0.85
N GLY A 68 7.51 -6.65 1.17
CA GLY A 68 8.72 -6.98 0.39
C GLY A 68 8.44 -7.62 -0.97
N SER A 69 7.21 -8.03 -1.24
CA SER A 69 6.81 -8.55 -2.56
C SER A 69 6.37 -7.44 -3.53
N LEU A 70 6.42 -6.16 -3.11
CA LEU A 70 6.08 -5.03 -3.96
C LEU A 70 6.97 -5.01 -5.21
N GLN A 71 6.34 -5.23 -6.37
CA GLN A 71 7.02 -5.18 -7.66
C GLN A 71 7.09 -3.73 -8.16
N SER A 72 5.97 -3.02 -8.11
CA SER A 72 5.87 -1.60 -8.48
C SER A 72 4.67 -0.97 -7.77
N VAL A 73 4.84 0.25 -7.26
CA VAL A 73 3.77 1.20 -6.95
C VAL A 73 4.09 2.51 -7.65
N ALA A 74 3.18 2.94 -8.51
CA ALA A 74 3.40 4.06 -9.40
C ALA A 74 2.29 5.10 -9.32
N ILE A 75 2.67 6.35 -9.61
CA ILE A 75 1.78 7.48 -9.87
C ILE A 75 2.53 8.57 -10.64
N THR A 76 1.92 9.09 -11.70
CA THR A 76 2.48 10.20 -12.48
C THR A 76 1.93 11.53 -11.98
N ARG A 77 2.81 12.51 -11.76
CA ARG A 77 2.42 13.90 -11.46
C ARG A 77 2.39 14.69 -12.77
N ILE A 78 1.29 15.37 -13.02
CA ILE A 78 1.07 16.19 -14.23
C ILE A 78 0.78 17.67 -13.91
N ASP A 79 0.83 18.05 -12.63
CA ASP A 79 0.81 19.45 -12.22
C ASP A 79 2.18 20.12 -12.40
N ASP A 80 2.14 21.45 -12.46
CA ASP A 80 3.33 22.29 -12.42
C ASP A 80 3.78 22.48 -10.97
N ARG A 81 4.80 21.73 -10.55
CA ARG A 81 5.38 21.79 -9.20
C ARG A 81 5.97 23.16 -8.85
N SER A 82 6.28 24.00 -9.84
CA SER A 82 6.80 25.35 -9.61
C SER A 82 5.77 26.32 -9.03
N LEU A 83 4.48 25.96 -9.09
CA LEU A 83 3.37 26.70 -8.50
C LEU A 83 3.28 26.51 -6.98
N PHE A 84 4.05 25.59 -6.41
CA PHE A 84 4.09 25.31 -4.98
C PHE A 84 5.34 25.90 -4.33
N THR A 85 5.20 26.34 -3.07
CA THR A 85 6.33 26.83 -2.28
C THR A 85 7.44 25.76 -2.21
N PRO A 86 8.70 26.08 -2.54
CA PRO A 86 9.80 25.12 -2.46
C PRO A 86 9.89 24.44 -1.09
N GLY A 87 10.00 23.11 -1.08
CA GLY A 87 10.06 22.30 0.16
C GLY A 87 8.71 22.07 0.84
N SER A 88 7.60 22.61 0.33
CA SER A 88 6.25 22.26 0.79
C SER A 88 5.86 20.84 0.36
N GLY A 89 4.92 20.21 1.06
CA GLY A 89 4.37 18.91 0.69
C GLY A 89 3.97 18.82 -0.79
N PRO A 90 3.16 19.75 -1.32
CA PRO A 90 2.79 19.77 -2.74
C PRO A 90 3.98 19.89 -3.69
N ASN A 91 5.00 20.66 -3.29
CA ASN A 91 6.23 20.77 -4.05
C ASN A 91 7.04 19.47 -4.01
N MET A 92 7.02 18.69 -2.92
CA MET A 92 7.86 17.50 -2.73
C MET A 92 7.20 16.20 -3.20
N GLY A 93 5.93 15.97 -2.86
CA GLY A 93 5.18 14.78 -3.23
C GLY A 93 4.07 14.38 -2.25
N PRO A 94 3.16 13.48 -2.66
CA PRO A 94 2.24 12.83 -1.75
C PRO A 94 2.97 11.81 -0.87
N TYR A 95 2.35 11.47 0.25
CA TYR A 95 2.77 10.31 1.05
C TYR A 95 2.35 9.02 0.34
N LEU A 96 3.21 8.01 0.39
CA LEU A 96 2.94 6.62 0.06
C LEU A 96 2.76 5.85 1.37
N ASN A 97 1.56 5.33 1.59
CA ASN A 97 1.17 4.65 2.82
C ASN A 97 0.76 3.20 2.54
N PHE A 98 1.24 2.29 3.37
CA PHE A 98 0.82 0.89 3.40
C PHE A 98 0.18 0.58 4.75
N TRP A 99 -1.02 0.00 4.74
CA TRP A 99 -1.52 -0.69 5.93
C TRP A 99 -0.83 -2.04 6.04
N ILE A 100 -0.18 -2.29 7.18
CA ILE A 100 0.43 -3.57 7.50
C ILE A 100 -0.25 -4.22 8.70
N THR A 101 -0.22 -5.56 8.75
CA THR A 101 -0.70 -6.35 9.89
C THR A 101 0.21 -7.53 10.18
N ASP A 102 0.20 -8.01 11.43
CA ASP A 102 0.79 -9.28 11.84
C ASP A 102 -0.19 -10.47 11.76
N GLY A 103 -1.45 -10.22 11.38
CA GLY A 103 -2.51 -11.23 11.33
C GLY A 103 -3.10 -11.61 12.70
N ALA A 104 -2.60 -11.04 13.80
CA ALA A 104 -3.11 -11.23 15.16
C ALA A 104 -4.00 -10.08 15.64
N GLY A 105 -4.41 -9.19 14.72
CA GLY A 105 -5.24 -8.02 15.00
C GLY A 105 -4.45 -6.74 15.26
N ASN A 106 -3.12 -6.76 15.11
CA ASN A 106 -2.33 -5.54 15.14
C ASN A 106 -2.23 -4.94 13.75
N TYR A 107 -2.32 -3.61 13.68
CA TYR A 107 -2.24 -2.85 12.44
C TYR A 107 -1.36 -1.62 12.63
N ALA A 108 -0.68 -1.22 11.57
CA ALA A 108 -0.01 0.07 11.51
C ALA A 108 -0.03 0.61 10.07
N VAL A 109 0.17 1.92 9.96
CA VAL A 109 0.47 2.55 8.67
C VAL A 109 1.97 2.75 8.57
N VAL A 110 2.57 2.15 7.55
CA VAL A 110 3.94 2.44 7.11
C VAL A 110 3.87 3.52 6.06
N ALA A 111 4.60 4.61 6.25
CA ALA A 111 4.64 5.72 5.30
C ALA A 111 6.07 6.15 4.99
N ASN A 112 6.30 6.66 3.78
CA ASN A 112 7.47 7.49 3.55
C ASN A 112 7.27 8.89 4.17
N GLU A 113 8.33 9.69 4.23
CA GLU A 113 8.23 11.13 4.44
C GLU A 113 8.69 11.81 3.13
N PRO A 114 7.79 12.38 2.31
CA PRO A 114 8.14 12.96 1.02
C PRO A 114 9.20 14.05 1.12
N THR A 115 9.27 14.76 2.25
CA THR A 115 10.27 15.81 2.47
C THR A 115 11.66 15.27 2.83
N ASN A 116 11.80 13.97 3.13
CA ASN A 116 13.10 13.38 3.40
C ASN A 116 13.98 13.35 2.14
N PRO A 117 15.30 13.63 2.26
CA PRO A 117 16.22 13.63 1.13
C PRO A 117 16.34 12.28 0.40
N ASP A 118 16.16 11.16 1.10
CA ASP A 118 16.24 9.80 0.53
C ASP A 118 15.11 9.53 -0.49
N MET A 119 13.95 10.17 -0.33
CA MET A 119 12.83 10.06 -1.28
C MET A 119 13.01 10.93 -2.53
N GLN A 120 13.77 12.03 -2.43
CA GLN A 120 13.85 13.00 -3.53
C GLN A 120 14.60 12.47 -4.75
N GLY A 121 15.63 11.62 -4.53
CA GLY A 121 16.37 10.98 -5.61
C GLY A 121 15.54 9.95 -6.39
N LEU A 122 14.42 9.48 -5.83
CA LEU A 122 13.56 8.47 -6.44
C LEU A 122 12.47 9.07 -7.34
N TYR A 123 12.32 10.40 -7.37
CA TYR A 123 11.34 11.06 -8.23
C TYR A 123 11.90 11.29 -9.65
N ASN A 124 11.20 10.79 -10.66
CA ASN A 124 11.52 11.04 -12.06
C ASN A 124 10.25 11.32 -12.88
N ASN A 125 9.69 12.53 -12.73
CA ASN A 125 8.39 12.94 -13.31
C ASN A 125 7.19 12.08 -12.86
N GLY A 126 7.33 11.49 -11.68
CA GLY A 126 6.40 10.54 -11.09
C GLY A 126 7.16 9.68 -10.09
N TRP A 127 6.43 8.80 -9.44
CA TRP A 127 7.00 7.70 -8.68
C TRP A 127 6.63 6.41 -9.40
N ASP A 128 7.61 5.53 -9.56
CA ASP A 128 7.43 4.12 -9.90
C ASP A 128 8.46 3.37 -9.06
N LEU A 129 7.99 2.90 -7.90
CA LEU A 129 8.83 2.42 -6.82
C LEU A 129 8.64 0.92 -6.63
N SER A 130 9.74 0.19 -6.60
CA SER A 130 9.77 -1.21 -6.20
C SER A 130 10.11 -1.35 -4.71
N ALA A 131 9.98 -2.57 -4.16
CA ALA A 131 10.54 -2.87 -2.86
C ALA A 131 12.05 -2.52 -2.78
N ALA A 132 12.81 -2.73 -3.86
CA ALA A 132 14.25 -2.44 -3.87
C ALA A 132 14.55 -0.93 -3.75
N ASP A 133 13.74 -0.09 -4.38
CA ASP A 133 13.90 1.37 -4.30
C ASP A 133 13.59 1.89 -2.88
N LEU A 134 12.56 1.31 -2.25
CA LEU A 134 12.15 1.68 -0.89
C LEU A 134 13.05 1.10 0.20
N ALA A 135 13.77 0.00 -0.06
CA ALA A 135 14.41 -0.83 0.96
C ALA A 135 15.22 -0.03 1.98
N ASN A 136 16.00 0.95 1.53
CA ASN A 136 16.88 1.76 2.38
C ASN A 136 16.28 3.13 2.76
N THR A 137 15.07 3.43 2.33
CA THR A 137 14.38 4.67 2.71
C THR A 137 13.79 4.55 4.11
N THR A 138 13.72 5.69 4.79
CA THR A 138 13.13 5.77 6.13
C THR A 138 11.61 5.52 6.07
N ALA A 139 11.16 4.55 6.85
CA ALA A 139 9.76 4.25 7.09
C ALA A 139 9.28 4.90 8.40
N LYS A 140 8.17 5.63 8.32
CA LYS A 140 7.44 6.17 9.46
C LYS A 140 6.26 5.26 9.81
N ILE A 141 6.09 5.01 11.10
CA ILE A 141 5.03 4.15 11.63
C ILE A 141 3.98 5.00 12.34
N TYR A 142 2.75 4.94 11.84
CA TYR A 142 1.59 5.64 12.38
C TYR A 142 0.45 4.69 12.75
N GLU A 143 -0.59 5.26 13.37
CA GLU A 143 -1.85 4.59 13.69
C GLU A 143 -1.70 3.41 14.66
N ASN A 144 -0.66 3.47 15.48
CA ASN A 144 -0.38 2.45 16.48
C ASN A 144 0.33 3.02 17.72
N SER A 145 -0.22 2.77 18.91
CA SER A 145 0.45 3.07 20.18
C SER A 145 1.33 1.93 20.70
N ASP A 146 1.06 0.69 20.30
CA ASP A 146 1.84 -0.48 20.65
C ASP A 146 2.70 -0.93 19.45
N LYS A 147 4.01 -0.71 19.54
CA LYS A 147 4.97 -1.10 18.50
C LYS A 147 5.74 -2.37 18.86
N THR A 148 5.33 -3.13 19.88
CA THR A 148 6.08 -4.31 20.37
C THR A 148 6.01 -5.52 19.43
N TRP A 149 5.00 -5.57 18.56
CA TRP A 149 4.84 -6.59 17.52
C TRP A 149 5.62 -6.27 16.23
N LEU A 150 6.17 -5.05 16.12
CA LEU A 150 7.07 -4.65 15.04
C LEU A 150 8.50 -5.13 15.35
N PRO A 151 9.37 -5.26 14.32
CA PRO A 151 10.77 -5.58 14.56
C PRO A 151 11.39 -4.49 15.43
N ALA A 152 12.32 -4.88 16.30
CA ALA A 152 13.06 -3.90 17.08
C ALA A 152 13.77 -2.93 16.11
N ALA A 153 13.40 -1.65 16.15
CA ALA A 153 14.07 -0.64 15.34
C ALA A 153 15.56 -0.57 15.72
N THR A 154 16.39 -0.04 14.83
CA THR A 154 17.81 0.21 15.13
C THR A 154 17.93 1.07 16.38
N ARG A 155 18.63 0.54 17.38
CA ARG A 155 18.92 1.23 18.64
C ARG A 155 20.35 1.74 18.60
N ASP A 156 20.59 2.91 19.19
CA ASP A 156 21.96 3.37 19.41
C ASP A 156 22.66 2.49 20.44
N THR A 157 23.94 2.76 20.67
CA THR A 157 24.77 2.05 21.65
C THR A 157 24.26 2.17 23.09
N ASN A 158 23.32 3.08 23.38
CA ASN A 158 22.69 3.27 24.68
C ASN A 158 21.33 2.54 24.80
N GLY A 159 20.87 1.90 23.71
CA GLY A 159 19.58 1.22 23.67
C GLY A 159 18.40 2.13 23.30
N ASP A 160 18.65 3.41 23.00
CA ASP A 160 17.64 4.37 22.58
C ASP A 160 17.28 4.15 21.11
N LEU A 161 16.00 4.34 20.76
CA LEU A 161 15.58 4.31 19.35
C LEU A 161 16.27 5.46 18.62
N ILE A 162 17.05 5.14 17.58
CA ILE A 162 17.56 6.18 16.70
C ILE A 162 16.38 6.66 15.84
N ASN A 163 15.85 7.84 16.16
CA ASN A 163 14.96 8.64 15.29
C ASN A 163 13.63 8.00 14.83
N ASP A 164 13.04 7.04 15.57
CA ASP A 164 11.85 6.29 15.11
C ASP A 164 12.04 5.71 13.69
N ALA A 165 13.27 5.35 13.32
CA ALA A 165 13.62 5.02 11.93
C ALA A 165 13.68 3.50 11.73
N TRP A 166 12.57 2.93 11.25
CA TRP A 166 12.63 1.68 10.50
C TRP A 166 13.09 2.02 9.07
N ALA A 167 13.81 1.12 8.44
CA ALA A 167 13.86 1.09 6.98
C ALA A 167 12.64 0.31 6.48
N PHE A 168 12.17 0.58 5.26
CA PHE A 168 11.09 -0.24 4.68
C PHE A 168 11.47 -1.73 4.64
N SER A 169 12.76 -2.05 4.44
CA SER A 169 13.25 -3.43 4.44
C SER A 169 12.98 -4.18 5.74
N ASP A 170 12.96 -3.50 6.88
CA ASP A 170 12.68 -4.11 8.18
C ASP A 170 11.24 -4.64 8.23
N LEU A 171 10.35 -4.06 7.42
CA LEU A 171 8.92 -4.31 7.43
C LEU A 171 8.47 -5.23 6.27
N PHE A 172 9.41 -5.75 5.47
CA PHE A 172 9.11 -6.52 4.27
C PHE A 172 8.37 -7.83 4.50
N SER A 173 8.42 -8.39 5.70
CA SER A 173 7.70 -9.62 6.05
C SER A 173 6.23 -9.41 6.40
N TYR A 174 5.79 -8.17 6.64
CA TYR A 174 4.41 -7.91 7.05
C TYR A 174 3.44 -7.94 5.87
N GLU A 175 2.24 -8.44 6.13
CA GLU A 175 1.15 -8.49 5.16
C GLU A 175 0.56 -7.10 4.95
N ILE A 176 0.39 -6.70 3.69
CA ILE A 176 -0.38 -5.52 3.30
C ILE A 176 -1.86 -5.88 3.43
N LYS A 177 -2.53 -5.26 4.40
CA LYS A 177 -3.96 -5.45 4.60
C LYS A 177 -4.53 -4.30 5.42
N PRO A 178 -5.54 -3.58 4.90
CA PRO A 178 -6.22 -2.59 5.69
C PRO A 178 -7.10 -3.27 6.75
N PRO A 179 -7.30 -2.62 7.91
CA PRO A 179 -8.32 -3.06 8.86
C PRO A 179 -9.71 -3.02 8.24
N SER A 180 -10.59 -3.93 8.69
CA SER A 180 -12.01 -3.87 8.38
C SER A 180 -12.69 -2.67 9.04
N ILE A 181 -13.91 -2.34 8.59
CA ILE A 181 -14.74 -1.30 9.22
C ILE A 181 -14.95 -1.59 10.71
N ALA A 182 -15.14 -2.86 11.09
CA ALA A 182 -15.36 -3.23 12.48
C ALA A 182 -14.11 -2.97 13.34
N GLU A 183 -12.92 -3.35 12.86
CA GLU A 183 -11.65 -3.07 13.54
C GLU A 183 -11.39 -1.56 13.63
N LEU A 184 -11.64 -0.82 12.55
CA LEU A 184 -11.51 0.64 12.54
C LEU A 184 -12.46 1.35 13.51
N LEU A 185 -13.60 0.75 13.84
CA LEU A 185 -14.56 1.29 14.80
C LEU A 185 -14.37 0.74 16.22
N ASP A 186 -13.43 -0.18 16.43
CA ASP A 186 -13.12 -0.71 17.76
C ASP A 186 -12.64 0.44 18.67
N PRO A 187 -13.33 0.71 19.81
CA PRO A 187 -12.87 1.69 20.79
C PRO A 187 -11.58 1.27 21.51
N GLY A 188 -11.23 -0.02 21.50
CA GLY A 188 -10.01 -0.57 22.10
C GLY A 188 -8.73 -0.32 21.31
N TRP A 189 -8.83 0.13 20.05
CA TRP A 189 -7.66 0.46 19.25
C TRP A 189 -7.03 1.78 19.69
N LEU A 190 -6.02 1.67 20.56
CA LEU A 190 -5.22 2.79 21.04
C LEU A 190 -4.21 3.27 19.98
N GLY A 191 -4.00 4.58 19.88
CA GLY A 191 -3.09 5.19 18.90
C GLY A 191 -3.68 5.43 17.51
N LYS A 192 -4.98 5.16 17.32
CA LYS A 192 -5.75 5.52 16.12
C LYS A 192 -5.98 7.05 16.06
N GLY A 193 -5.24 7.72 15.21
CA GLY A 193 -5.35 9.15 14.92
C GLY A 193 -6.51 9.47 13.97
N THR A 194 -7.03 10.70 14.02
CA THR A 194 -8.18 11.10 13.18
C THR A 194 -7.85 11.26 11.68
N GLY A 195 -6.63 10.89 11.27
CA GLY A 195 -6.05 11.18 9.94
C GLY A 195 -5.57 9.92 9.24
N LEU A 196 -5.98 8.77 9.77
CA LEU A 196 -5.64 7.47 9.25
C LEU A 196 -6.15 7.30 7.80
N PRO A 197 -5.46 6.54 6.93
CA PRO A 197 -5.85 6.35 5.52
C PRO A 197 -7.11 5.49 5.38
N ARG A 198 -8.27 6.11 5.59
CA ARG A 198 -9.60 5.57 5.34
C ARG A 198 -10.51 6.65 4.79
N GLU A 199 -11.57 6.24 4.10
CA GLU A 199 -12.63 7.12 3.64
C GLU A 199 -13.44 7.69 4.80
N LEU A 200 -13.65 9.00 4.74
CA LEU A 200 -14.48 9.77 5.66
C LEU A 200 -15.95 9.40 5.44
N GLY A 201 -16.63 9.01 6.51
CA GLY A 201 -18.06 8.66 6.49
C GLY A 201 -18.34 7.16 6.34
N THR A 202 -17.61 6.45 5.48
CA THR A 202 -17.79 5.00 5.26
C THR A 202 -16.85 4.14 6.12
N ASN A 203 -15.68 4.69 6.48
CA ASN A 203 -14.57 3.98 7.10
C ASN A 203 -13.96 2.85 6.26
N ILE A 204 -14.12 2.89 4.93
CA ILE A 204 -13.43 1.95 4.05
C ILE A 204 -11.95 2.33 4.00
N ALA A 205 -11.05 1.36 4.19
CA ALA A 205 -9.61 1.54 4.07
C ALA A 205 -9.05 0.68 2.93
N TYR A 206 -7.90 1.09 2.39
CA TYR A 206 -7.24 0.43 1.27
C TYR A 206 -5.82 0.05 1.66
N GLY A 207 -5.31 -1.10 1.23
CA GLY A 207 -3.98 -1.59 1.65
C GLY A 207 -2.83 -0.67 1.23
N VAL A 208 -2.92 -0.06 0.05
CA VAL A 208 -1.92 0.87 -0.50
C VAL A 208 -2.57 2.20 -0.78
N ASN A 209 -1.96 3.31 -0.36
CA ASN A 209 -2.53 4.64 -0.52
C ASN A 209 -1.48 5.66 -0.94
N TRP A 210 -1.82 6.50 -1.91
CA TRP A 210 -1.19 7.80 -2.09
C TRP A 210 -2.01 8.84 -1.33
N VAL A 211 -1.42 9.55 -0.37
CA VAL A 211 -2.12 10.53 0.50
C VAL A 211 -1.66 11.95 0.18
N PHE A 212 -2.63 12.81 -0.07
CA PHE A 212 -2.47 14.21 -0.42
C PHE A 212 -2.92 15.10 0.74
N GLY A 213 -2.01 15.95 1.23
CA GLY A 213 -2.26 16.83 2.38
C GLY A 213 -1.80 16.24 3.72
N ASP A 214 -1.72 17.12 4.73
CA ASP A 214 -1.37 16.75 6.10
C ASP A 214 -2.01 17.70 7.13
N THR A 215 -1.87 17.38 8.41
CA THR A 215 -2.19 18.27 9.53
C THR A 215 -1.28 19.49 9.59
N GLN A 216 -0.06 19.39 9.05
CA GLN A 216 0.89 20.49 9.00
C GLN A 216 0.55 21.49 7.88
N GLY A 217 0.73 22.78 8.17
CA GLY A 217 0.34 23.88 7.28
C GLY A 217 1.13 23.96 5.98
N ASN A 218 2.29 23.30 5.89
CA ASN A 218 3.12 23.21 4.69
C ASN A 218 2.64 22.14 3.68
N TYR A 219 1.55 21.43 3.95
CA TYR A 219 0.99 20.43 3.01
C TYR A 219 -0.27 20.92 2.28
N VAL A 220 -0.52 22.24 2.26
CA VAL A 220 -1.66 22.85 1.60
C VAL A 220 -1.31 23.28 0.16
N THR A 221 -2.22 23.04 -0.78
CA THR A 221 -2.11 23.54 -2.17
C THR A 221 -2.61 24.98 -2.29
N GLY A 222 -3.30 25.50 -1.27
CA GLY A 222 -3.92 26.81 -1.30
C GLY A 222 -5.12 26.88 -2.25
N THR A 223 -5.35 28.05 -2.84
CA THR A 223 -6.46 28.30 -3.79
C THR A 223 -6.11 28.01 -5.25
N GLY A 224 -4.86 27.60 -5.52
CA GLY A 224 -4.36 27.28 -6.86
C GLY A 224 -4.72 25.85 -7.33
N PRO A 225 -4.05 25.33 -8.37
CA PRO A 225 -4.22 23.92 -8.76
C PRO A 225 -3.75 22.98 -7.64
N GLY A 226 -4.42 21.84 -7.52
CA GLY A 226 -4.08 20.81 -6.55
C GLY A 226 -2.95 19.90 -7.04
N TYR A 227 -2.74 18.79 -6.34
CA TYR A 227 -1.94 17.67 -6.85
C TYR A 227 -2.68 17.07 -8.04
N ARG A 228 -2.13 17.16 -9.25
CA ARG A 228 -2.72 16.53 -10.44
C ARG A 228 -1.95 15.28 -10.76
N VAL A 229 -2.65 14.16 -10.76
CA VAL A 229 -2.07 12.84 -10.91
C VAL A 229 -2.84 12.02 -11.93
N GLN A 230 -2.15 11.03 -12.50
CA GLN A 230 -2.72 10.00 -13.36
C GLN A 230 -1.91 8.70 -13.23
N ASP A 231 -2.39 7.65 -13.88
CA ASP A 231 -1.68 6.38 -14.04
C ASP A 231 -1.24 5.72 -12.71
N ALA A 232 -2.05 5.89 -11.66
CA ALA A 232 -1.81 5.24 -10.38
C ALA A 232 -1.96 3.71 -10.52
N ALA A 233 -0.93 2.97 -10.15
CA ALA A 233 -0.88 1.52 -10.32
C ALA A 233 -0.09 0.86 -9.18
N VAL A 234 -0.41 -0.40 -8.88
CA VAL A 234 0.35 -1.20 -7.92
C VAL A 234 0.34 -2.66 -8.31
N SER A 235 1.47 -3.34 -8.14
CA SER A 235 1.66 -4.75 -8.45
C SER A 235 2.62 -5.40 -7.44
N ALA A 236 2.44 -6.70 -7.25
CA ALA A 236 3.30 -7.52 -6.41
C ALA A 236 3.86 -8.69 -7.23
N VAL A 237 5.07 -9.13 -6.86
CA VAL A 237 5.69 -10.31 -7.44
C VAL A 237 4.74 -11.50 -7.23
N PRO A 238 4.35 -12.21 -8.30
CA PRO A 238 3.50 -13.38 -8.16
C PRO A 238 4.15 -14.41 -7.25
N GLU A 239 3.40 -14.94 -6.28
CA GLU A 239 3.86 -16.11 -5.54
C GLU A 239 4.21 -17.24 -6.51
N PRO A 240 5.39 -17.88 -6.37
CA PRO A 240 5.75 -18.98 -7.23
C PRO A 240 4.64 -20.04 -7.22
N ALA A 241 4.19 -20.45 -8.40
CA ALA A 241 3.13 -21.46 -8.58
C ALA A 241 3.45 -22.83 -7.94
N THR A 242 4.65 -23.00 -7.37
CA THR A 242 5.11 -24.18 -6.65
C THR A 242 4.18 -24.55 -5.49
N LEU A 243 3.60 -23.59 -4.77
CA LEU A 243 2.60 -23.90 -3.72
C LEU A 243 1.32 -24.52 -4.30
N GLY A 244 0.84 -24.00 -5.43
CA GLY A 244 -0.29 -24.59 -6.16
C GLY A 244 0.03 -25.99 -6.69
N LEU A 245 1.26 -26.20 -7.17
CA LEU A 245 1.72 -27.51 -7.65
C LEU A 245 1.82 -28.54 -6.52
N VAL A 246 2.28 -28.15 -5.32
CA VAL A 246 2.30 -29.03 -4.14
C VAL A 246 0.88 -29.38 -3.70
N GLY A 247 -0.04 -28.41 -3.66
CA GLY A 247 -1.45 -28.66 -3.35
C GLY A 247 -2.10 -29.64 -4.33
N LEU A 248 -1.85 -29.49 -5.63
CA LEU A 248 -2.34 -30.40 -6.67
C LEU A 248 -1.69 -31.78 -6.60
N ALA A 249 -0.40 -31.86 -6.28
CA ALA A 249 0.29 -33.13 -6.09
C ALA A 249 -0.31 -33.91 -4.90
N LEU A 250 -0.61 -33.24 -3.79
CA LEU A 250 -1.26 -33.85 -2.63
C LEU A 250 -2.68 -34.33 -2.94
N LEU A 251 -3.48 -33.53 -3.67
CA LEU A 251 -4.80 -33.93 -4.14
C LEU A 251 -4.72 -35.16 -5.08
N GLY A 252 -3.73 -35.19 -5.97
CA GLY A 252 -3.45 -36.33 -6.84
C GLY A 252 -3.16 -37.61 -6.07
N VAL A 253 -2.31 -37.55 -5.04
CA VAL A 253 -1.96 -38.70 -4.18
C VAL A 253 -3.15 -39.18 -3.35
N CYS A 254 -3.99 -38.27 -2.85
CA CYS A 254 -5.20 -38.64 -2.11
C CYS A 254 -6.26 -39.29 -3.02
N ALA A 255 -6.42 -38.80 -4.25
CA ALA A 255 -7.35 -39.36 -5.23
C ALA A 255 -6.94 -40.76 -5.70
N THR A 256 -5.65 -41.03 -5.90
CA THR A 256 -5.16 -42.35 -6.29
C THR A 256 -5.32 -43.37 -5.16
N ARG A 257 -4.96 -43.01 -3.91
CA ARG A 257 -5.11 -43.90 -2.74
C ARG A 257 -6.56 -44.29 -2.44
N ARG A 258 -7.54 -43.43 -2.76
CA ARG A 258 -8.96 -43.72 -2.55
C ARG A 258 -9.51 -44.74 -3.54
N ARG A 259 -8.86 -44.85 -4.71
CA ARG A 259 -9.26 -45.74 -5.80
C ARG A 259 -8.66 -47.13 -5.67
N ASP A 260 -7.54 -47.28 -4.96
CA ASP A 260 -6.91 -48.58 -4.69
C ASP A 260 -7.54 -49.32 -3.48
N ARG A 261 -8.51 -48.69 -2.79
CA ARG A 261 -9.19 -49.23 -1.60
C ARG A 261 -10.66 -49.60 -1.82
N GLY A 262 -11.17 -49.53 -3.05
CA GLY A 262 -12.52 -49.97 -3.43
C GLY A 262 -12.45 -50.95 -4.58
#